data_AF-A0A0T5ZVH1-F1
#
_entry.id   AF-A0A0T5ZVH1-F1
#
_cell.length_a   1.000
_cell.length_b   1.000
_cell.length_c   1.000
_cell.angle_alpha   90.00
_cell.angle_beta   90.00
_cell.angle_gamma   90.00
#
_symmetry.space_group_name_H-M   'P 1'
#
loop_
_entity.id
_entity.type
_entity.pdbx_description
1 polymer ?
#
loop_
_entity_poly.entity_id
_entity_poly.type
_entity_poly.pdbx_seq_one_letter_code
_entity_poly.pdbx_strand_id
1 'polypeptide(L)'
;MGNRVQIDIPYFKLEEFCQKWKIIEFSLFGSALREDFHPESDIDVLVTFAPERKISFSDLIQMEDELKEIFGREVDLVEKKSVEQSENYIRRKHILDHLEVIYVAR
;
A
#
# COMPACT_ATOMS: atom_id res chain seq x y z
N MET A 1 -4.38 -21.55 0.84
CA MET A 1 -5.57 -20.74 0.55
C MET A 1 -5.10 -19.31 0.43
N GLY A 2 -4.91 -18.81 -0.79
CA GLY A 2 -4.39 -17.46 -1.03
C GLY A 2 -5.48 -16.43 -0.78
N ASN A 3 -5.17 -15.39 -0.01
CA ASN A 3 -6.07 -14.26 0.16
C ASN A 3 -6.23 -13.61 -1.21
N ARG A 4 -7.40 -13.81 -1.82
CA ARG A 4 -7.77 -13.10 -3.04
C ARG A 4 -8.17 -11.70 -2.60
N VAL A 5 -7.30 -10.74 -2.91
CA VAL A 5 -7.61 -9.31 -2.81
C VAL A 5 -9.01 -9.07 -3.41
N GLN A 6 -9.85 -8.32 -2.71
CA GLN A 6 -11.25 -8.09 -3.11
C GLN A 6 -11.41 -6.90 -4.09
N ILE A 7 -10.31 -6.37 -4.60
CA ILE A 7 -10.28 -5.24 -5.54
C ILE A 7 -9.58 -5.63 -6.85
N ASP A 8 -10.01 -4.98 -7.93
CA ASP A 8 -9.30 -5.07 -9.21
C ASP A 8 -8.02 -4.25 -9.13
N ILE A 9 -6.89 -4.88 -9.47
CA ILE A 9 -5.58 -4.25 -9.39
C ILE A 9 -5.12 -3.89 -10.81
N PRO A 10 -5.01 -2.60 -11.15
CA PRO A 10 -4.50 -2.18 -12.45
C PRO A 10 -2.96 -2.33 -12.49
N TYR A 11 -2.48 -3.57 -12.60
CA TYR A 11 -1.06 -3.94 -12.49
C TYR A 11 -0.12 -3.08 -13.34
N PHE A 12 -0.51 -2.74 -14.57
CA PHE A 12 0.30 -1.89 -15.46
C PHE A 12 0.52 -0.49 -14.89
N LYS A 13 -0.55 0.20 -14.46
CA LYS A 13 -0.45 1.53 -13.85
C LYS A 13 0.28 1.48 -12.51
N LEU A 14 0.05 0.42 -11.73
CA LEU A 14 0.70 0.22 -10.45
C LEU A 14 2.22 0.03 -10.61
N GLU A 15 2.65 -0.72 -11.62
CA GLU A 15 4.06 -0.90 -11.93
C GLU A 15 4.72 0.43 -12.32
N GLU A 16 4.09 1.23 -13.19
CA GLU A 16 4.59 2.57 -13.54
C GLU A 16 4.71 3.48 -12.31
N PHE A 17 3.69 3.47 -11.45
CA PHE A 17 3.72 4.19 -10.18
C PHE A 17 4.88 3.73 -9.29
N CYS A 18 5.06 2.42 -9.10
CA CYS A 18 6.11 1.88 -8.26
C CYS A 18 7.51 2.22 -8.80
N GLN A 19 7.71 2.15 -10.11
CA GLN A 19 8.97 2.51 -10.75
C GLN A 19 9.27 4.01 -10.63
N LYS A 20 8.26 4.87 -10.81
CA LYS A 20 8.37 6.33 -10.67
C LYS A 20 8.79 6.73 -9.25
N TRP A 21 8.15 6.15 -8.24
CA TRP A 21 8.39 6.48 -6.84
C TRP A 21 9.52 5.70 -6.19
N LYS A 22 10.19 4.81 -6.93
CA LYS A 22 11.26 3.92 -6.43
C LYS A 22 10.79 3.05 -5.27
N ILE A 23 9.60 2.48 -5.43
CA ILE A 23 9.05 1.49 -4.50
C ILE A 23 9.65 0.12 -4.85
N ILE A 24 10.20 -0.55 -3.84
CA ILE A 24 10.76 -1.90 -3.95
C ILE A 24 9.74 -2.98 -3.60
N GLU A 25 8.75 -2.66 -2.76
CA GLU A 25 7.67 -3.57 -2.37
C GLU A 25 6.39 -2.75 -2.19
N PHE A 26 5.30 -3.19 -2.82
CA PHE A 26 3.95 -2.65 -2.63
C PHE A 26 3.04 -3.79 -2.18
N SER A 27 2.40 -3.60 -1.04
CA SER A 27 1.53 -4.59 -0.41
C SER A 27 0.20 -3.94 -0.04
N LEU A 28 -0.88 -4.71 -0.10
CA LEU A 28 -2.18 -4.32 0.43
C LEU A 28 -2.33 -4.92 1.82
N PHE A 29 -3.03 -4.20 2.71
CA PHE A 29 -3.41 -4.72 4.01
C PHE A 29 -4.82 -4.27 4.40
N GLY A 30 -5.26 -4.64 5.58
CA GLY A 30 -6.50 -4.10 6.14
C GLY A 30 -7.76 -4.59 5.44
N SER A 31 -8.69 -3.66 5.20
CA SER A 31 -10.05 -4.01 4.77
C SER A 31 -10.11 -4.64 3.38
N ALA A 32 -9.19 -4.27 2.48
CA ALA A 32 -9.11 -4.78 1.10
C ALA A 32 -8.85 -6.31 0.99
N LEU A 33 -8.40 -6.93 2.09
CA LEU A 33 -8.16 -8.37 2.18
C LEU A 33 -9.31 -9.14 2.82
N ARG A 34 -10.30 -8.44 3.39
CA ARG A 34 -11.42 -9.07 4.12
C ARG A 34 -12.68 -9.13 3.24
N GLU A 35 -13.54 -10.12 3.50
CA GLU A 35 -14.80 -10.30 2.77
C GLU A 35 -15.83 -9.21 3.07
N ASP A 36 -15.63 -8.43 4.14
CA ASP A 36 -16.43 -7.25 4.49
C ASP A 36 -15.90 -5.97 3.83
N PHE A 37 -15.23 -6.08 2.67
CA PHE A 37 -14.80 -4.90 1.92
C PHE A 37 -16.00 -4.24 1.23
N HIS A 38 -16.23 -2.96 1.51
CA HIS A 38 -17.34 -2.20 0.95
C HIS A 38 -16.84 -1.20 -0.11
N PRO A 39 -17.71 -0.76 -1.05
CA PRO A 39 -17.32 0.23 -2.06
C PRO A 39 -16.81 1.56 -1.49
N GLU A 40 -17.27 1.95 -0.30
CA GLU A 40 -16.88 3.18 0.41
C GLU A 40 -15.63 3.00 1.28
N SER A 41 -15.03 1.80 1.31
CA SER A 41 -13.84 1.54 2.11
C SER A 41 -12.58 2.02 1.41
N ASP A 42 -11.73 2.71 2.17
CA ASP A 42 -10.39 3.12 1.76
C ASP A 42 -9.51 1.90 1.50
N ILE A 43 -8.54 2.03 0.60
CA ILE A 43 -7.55 0.98 0.33
C ILE A 43 -6.32 1.28 1.18
N ASP A 44 -6.03 0.43 2.16
CA ASP A 44 -4.81 0.51 2.94
C ASP A 44 -3.63 -0.11 2.17
N VAL A 45 -2.62 0.69 1.88
CA VAL A 45 -1.43 0.27 1.12
C VAL A 45 -0.17 0.45 1.94
N LEU A 46 0.68 -0.57 1.92
CA LEU A 46 1.96 -0.59 2.59
C LEU A 46 3.08 -0.60 1.55
N VAL A 47 3.91 0.44 1.57
CA VAL A 47 5.00 0.59 0.61
C VAL A 47 6.36 0.56 1.29
N THR A 48 7.32 -0.04 0.59
CA THR A 48 8.73 0.02 0.96
C THR A 48 9.47 0.76 -0.14
N PHE A 49 10.13 1.85 0.21
CA PHE A 49 10.94 2.62 -0.72
C PHE A 49 12.37 2.09 -0.81
N ALA A 50 13.03 2.34 -1.94
CA ALA A 50 14.46 2.11 -2.07
C ALA A 50 15.23 2.96 -1.03
N PRO A 51 16.31 2.45 -0.43
CA PRO A 51 17.01 3.10 0.68
C PRO A 51 17.59 4.48 0.34
N GLU A 52 17.89 4.74 -0.93
CA GLU A 52 18.34 6.03 -1.44
C GLU A 52 17.22 7.07 -1.60
N ARG A 53 15.96 6.65 -1.61
CA ARG A 53 14.82 7.53 -1.82
C ARG A 53 14.42 8.19 -0.50
N LYS A 54 14.58 9.52 -0.44
CA LYS A 54 14.00 10.34 0.62
C LYS A 54 12.61 10.81 0.18
N ILE A 55 11.60 10.40 0.94
CA ILE A 55 10.20 10.80 0.71
C ILE A 55 9.88 11.98 1.65
N SER A 56 9.35 13.04 1.07
CA SER A 56 8.82 14.18 1.81
C SER A 56 7.32 14.02 2.08
N PHE A 57 6.77 14.80 3.01
CA PHE A 57 5.33 14.79 3.28
C PHE A 57 4.50 15.17 2.04
N SER A 58 4.98 16.12 1.24
CA SER A 58 4.36 16.49 -0.03
C SER A 58 4.38 15.36 -1.07
N ASP A 59 5.43 14.54 -1.08
CA ASP A 59 5.47 13.36 -1.95
C ASP A 59 4.39 12.35 -1.54
N LEU A 60 4.18 12.13 -0.23
CA LEU A 60 3.13 11.22 0.26
C LEU A 60 1.74 11.66 -0.21
N ILE A 61 1.41 12.94 -0.06
CA ILE A 61 0.12 13.49 -0.55
C ILE A 61 -0.03 13.26 -2.05
N GLN A 62 1.02 13.56 -2.83
CA GLN A 62 0.98 13.36 -4.27
C GLN A 62 0.81 11.88 -4.63
N MET A 63 1.45 10.98 -3.88
CA MET A 63 1.31 9.55 -4.08
C MET A 63 -0.10 9.04 -3.77
N GLU A 64 -0.73 9.53 -2.71
CA GLU A 64 -2.12 9.23 -2.37
C GLU A 64 -3.08 9.70 -3.47
N ASP A 65 -2.91 10.92 -3.97
CA ASP A 65 -3.71 11.44 -5.09
C ASP A 65 -3.54 10.58 -6.36
N GLU A 66 -2.29 10.21 -6.70
CA GLU A 66 -2.01 9.34 -7.85
C GLU A 66 -2.64 7.95 -7.69
N LEU A 67 -2.55 7.35 -6.49
CA LEU A 67 -3.16 6.05 -6.22
C LEU A 67 -4.69 6.13 -6.25
N LYS A 68 -5.26 7.23 -5.77
CA LYS A 68 -6.70 7.48 -5.85
C LYS A 68 -7.19 7.55 -7.29
N GLU A 69 -6.44 8.16 -8.20
CA GLU A 69 -6.75 8.13 -9.63
C GLU A 69 -6.61 6.72 -10.24
N ILE A 70 -5.64 5.92 -9.77
CA ILE A 70 -5.41 4.56 -10.23
C ILE A 70 -6.54 3.62 -9.79
N PHE A 71 -6.94 3.68 -8.53
CA PHE A 71 -7.93 2.78 -7.92
C PHE A 71 -9.37 3.33 -7.96
N GLY A 72 -9.54 4.62 -8.27
CA GLY A 72 -10.85 5.28 -8.31
C GLY A 72 -11.51 5.49 -6.94
N ARG A 73 -10.75 5.44 -5.85
CA ARG A 73 -11.22 5.62 -4.47
C ARG A 73 -10.09 6.07 -3.54
N GLU A 74 -10.42 6.48 -2.33
CA GLU A 74 -9.42 6.90 -1.34
C GLU A 74 -8.43 5.76 -1.01
N VAL A 75 -7.17 6.14 -0.83
CA VAL A 75 -6.06 5.23 -0.55
C VAL A 75 -5.26 5.78 0.62
N ASP A 76 -5.10 4.97 1.68
CA ASP A 76 -4.24 5.31 2.82
C ASP A 76 -2.86 4.70 2.58
N LEU A 77 -1.86 5.56 2.32
CA LEU A 77 -0.50 5.13 2.06
C LEU A 77 0.34 5.15 3.33
N VAL A 78 0.87 3.99 3.68
CA VAL A 78 1.72 3.83 4.85
C VAL A 78 3.08 3.25 4.46
N GLU A 79 4.15 3.88 4.94
CA GLU A 79 5.50 3.32 4.80
C GLU A 79 5.71 2.15 5.77
N LYS A 80 6.18 1.01 5.26
CA LYS A 80 6.48 -0.20 6.06
C LYS A 80 7.40 0.10 7.24
N LYS A 81 8.46 0.88 7.01
CA LYS A 81 9.43 1.28 8.04
C LYS A 81 8.78 2.07 9.17
N SER A 82 7.83 2.94 8.85
CA SER A 82 7.08 3.73 9.83
C SER A 82 6.17 2.83 10.70
N VAL A 83 5.57 1.78 10.11
CA VAL A 83 4.81 0.76 10.87
C VAL A 83 5.72 -0.07 11.77
N GLU A 84 6.87 -0.48 11.27
CA GLU A 84 7.85 -1.27 12.03
C GLU A 84 8.36 -0.51 13.27
N GLN A 85 8.55 0.81 13.13
CA GLN A 85 8.98 1.71 14.20
C GLN A 85 7.85 2.15 15.13
N SER A 86 6.59 1.86 14.81
CA SER A 86 5.46 2.24 15.64
C SER A 86 5.53 1.57 17.03
N GLU A 87 5.32 2.37 18.08
CA GLU A 87 5.21 1.88 19.46
C GLU A 87 3.93 1.03 19.67
N ASN A 88 2.94 1.15 18.78
CA ASN A 88 1.72 0.36 18.85
C ASN A 88 1.95 -1.05 18.28
N TYR A 89 2.45 -1.92 19.15
CA TYR A 89 2.73 -3.33 18.84
C TYR A 89 1.53 -4.07 18.24
N ILE A 90 0.32 -3.82 18.74
CA ILE A 90 -0.89 -4.50 18.26
C ILE A 90 -1.17 -4.11 16.81
N ARG A 91 -1.14 -2.82 16.49
CA ARG A 91 -1.33 -2.32 15.12
C ARG A 91 -0.24 -2.85 14.20
N ARG A 92 1.04 -2.74 14.60
CA ARG A 92 2.17 -3.24 13.83
C ARG A 92 2.02 -4.71 13.50
N LYS A 93 1.75 -5.55 14.51
CA LYS A 93 1.60 -6.99 14.32
C LYS A 93 0.41 -7.31 13.41
N HIS A 94 -0.73 -6.65 13.61
CA HIS A 94 -1.90 -6.89 12.78
C HIS A 94 -1.65 -6.58 11.29
N ILE A 95 -0.99 -5.45 11.00
CA ILE A 95 -0.64 -5.06 9.63
C ILE A 95 0.37 -6.04 9.03
N LEU A 96 1.45 -6.36 9.76
CA LEU A 96 2.53 -7.20 9.25
C LEU A 96 2.12 -8.68 9.08
N ASP A 97 1.17 -9.17 9.88
CA ASP A 97 0.66 -10.54 9.77
C ASP A 97 -0.42 -10.67 8.66
N HIS A 98 -1.02 -9.56 8.20
CA HIS A 98 -2.11 -9.53 7.23
C HIS A 98 -1.80 -8.62 6.04
N LEU A 99 -0.74 -8.98 5.32
CA LEU A 99 -0.32 -8.29 4.09
C LEU A 99 -0.41 -9.24 2.89
N GLU A 100 -0.82 -8.68 1.76
CA GLU A 100 -0.74 -9.34 0.46
C GLU A 100 0.19 -8.53 -0.44
N VAL A 101 1.30 -9.13 -0.85
CA VAL A 101 2.29 -8.45 -1.69
C VAL A 101 1.81 -8.44 -3.13
N ILE A 102 1.66 -7.25 -3.70
CA ILE A 102 1.14 -7.05 -5.05
C ILE A 102 2.27 -6.81 -6.06
N TYR A 103 3.31 -6.09 -5.64
CA TYR A 103 4.44 -5.78 -6.48
C TYR A 103 5.75 -5.87 -5.69
N VAL A 104 6.76 -6.44 -6.34
CA VAL A 104 8.15 -6.47 -5.87
C VAL A 104 9.04 -6.08 -7.04
N ALA A 105 9.88 -5.08 -6.84
CA ALA A 105 10.86 -4.69 -7.85
C ALA A 105 11.85 -5.85 -8.09
N ARG A 106 12.10 -6.17 -9.37
CA ARG A 106 13.05 -7.20 -9.80
C ARG A 106 14.46 -6.67 -9.95
#